data_AF-A0A9E0LYG7-F1
#
_entry.id   AF-A0A9E0LYG7-F1
#
_cell.length_a   1.000
_cell.length_b   1.000
_cell.length_c   1.000
_cell.angle_alpha   90.00
_cell.angle_beta   90.00
_cell.angle_gamma   90.00
#
_symmetry.space_group_name_H-M   'P 1'
#
loop_
_entity.id
_entity.type
_entity.pdbx_description
1 polymer ?
#
loop_
_entity_poly.entity_id
_entity_poly.type
_entity_poly.pdbx_seq_one_letter_code
_entity_poly.pdbx_strand_id
1 'polypeptide(L)'
;MTLFPIIKFLPQIAMVLCVLAYTIIYLVGIEKGKVKPVLATWIFFVFATLLSLVTNFKESGVPGLLANSYNVVDTLSVFIICGVILSRNDSRKIFNTFEKRCLGAVVFVFIAWIISGQNILAHLAVQAILVIAYLPTLVQLWKATENTESVGMWSTNCAASLFGLVEPIKTMSLLPIVYGSRSVISTFIVTVLILRLKYKNKS
;
A
#
# COMPACT_ATOMS: atom_id res chain seq x y z
N MET A 1 29.48 -11.92 20.85
CA MET A 1 28.46 -10.99 20.32
C MET A 1 27.16 -11.79 20.20
N THR A 2 26.23 -11.61 21.14
CA THR A 2 25.02 -12.45 21.22
C THR A 2 24.09 -12.14 20.06
N LEU A 3 23.62 -13.17 19.33
CA LEU A 3 22.63 -13.07 18.23
C LEU A 3 21.23 -12.63 18.71
N PHE A 4 21.00 -12.59 20.01
CA PHE A 4 19.73 -12.30 20.68
C PHE A 4 19.03 -10.98 20.27
N PRO A 5 19.71 -9.83 20.10
CA PRO A 5 19.04 -8.58 19.75
C PRO A 5 18.56 -8.56 18.30
N ILE A 6 19.25 -9.26 17.37
CA ILE A 6 18.86 -9.31 15.95
C ILE A 6 17.57 -10.12 15.76
N ILE A 7 17.43 -11.23 16.50
CA ILE A 7 16.25 -12.11 16.41
C ILE A 7 14.95 -11.34 16.75
N LYS A 8 15.02 -10.39 17.70
CA LYS A 8 13.87 -9.57 18.09
C LYS A 8 13.32 -8.73 16.93
N PHE A 9 14.19 -8.25 16.06
CA PHE A 9 13.85 -7.39 14.91
C PHE A 9 13.73 -8.15 13.59
N LEU A 10 13.85 -9.48 13.61
CA LEU A 10 13.75 -10.32 12.41
C LEU A 10 12.46 -10.05 11.60
N PRO A 11 11.27 -9.89 12.20
CA PRO A 11 10.06 -9.54 11.45
C PRO A 11 10.17 -8.19 10.73
N GLN A 12 10.72 -7.16 11.37
CA GLN A 12 10.89 -5.83 10.77
C GLN A 12 11.94 -5.86 9.66
N ILE A 13 13.02 -6.61 9.83
CA ILE A 13 14.03 -6.81 8.78
C ILE A 13 13.38 -7.50 7.58
N ALA A 14 12.63 -8.60 7.81
CA ALA A 14 11.92 -9.30 6.75
C ALA A 14 10.90 -8.40 6.05
N MET A 15 10.15 -7.59 6.80
CA MET A 15 9.22 -6.60 6.26
C MET A 15 9.94 -5.62 5.32
N VAL A 16 11.05 -5.01 5.76
CA VAL A 16 11.81 -4.05 4.95
C VAL A 16 12.34 -4.72 3.68
N LEU A 17 12.90 -5.93 3.79
CA LEU A 17 13.39 -6.68 2.63
C LEU A 17 12.25 -7.00 1.64
N CYS A 18 11.07 -7.37 2.11
CA CYS A 18 9.91 -7.56 1.26
C CYS A 18 9.46 -6.24 0.60
N VAL A 19 9.47 -5.12 1.32
CA VAL A 19 9.13 -3.81 0.76
C VAL A 19 10.11 -3.41 -0.36
N LEU A 20 11.40 -3.55 -0.12
CA LEU A 20 12.44 -3.32 -1.13
C LEU A 20 12.26 -4.24 -2.33
N ALA A 21 12.02 -5.53 -2.09
CA ALA A 21 11.83 -6.51 -3.15
C ALA A 21 10.60 -6.20 -4.02
N TYR A 22 9.44 -5.89 -3.43
CA TYR A 22 8.26 -5.56 -4.24
C TYR A 22 8.49 -4.27 -5.04
N THR A 23 9.19 -3.29 -4.45
CA THR A 23 9.49 -2.01 -5.11
C THR A 23 10.37 -2.24 -6.33
N ILE A 24 11.47 -2.99 -6.17
CA ILE A 24 12.38 -3.34 -7.26
C ILE A 24 11.66 -4.14 -8.35
N ILE A 25 10.88 -5.16 -7.96
CA ILE A 25 10.11 -5.98 -8.90
C ILE A 25 9.17 -5.12 -9.74
N TYR A 26 8.48 -4.16 -9.10
CA TYR A 26 7.53 -3.29 -9.78
C TYR A 26 8.24 -2.32 -10.74
N LEU A 27 9.30 -1.65 -10.27
CA LEU A 27 10.09 -0.70 -11.08
C LEU A 27 10.72 -1.39 -12.29
N VAL A 28 11.35 -2.57 -12.10
CA VAL A 28 11.89 -3.37 -13.22
C VAL A 28 10.78 -3.84 -14.17
N GLY A 29 9.59 -4.14 -13.64
CA GLY A 29 8.42 -4.49 -14.44
C GLY A 29 7.94 -3.34 -15.32
N ILE A 30 7.93 -2.12 -14.78
CA ILE A 30 7.63 -0.87 -15.49
C ILE A 30 8.70 -0.61 -16.56
N GLU A 31 9.98 -0.74 -16.22
CA GLU A 31 11.11 -0.58 -17.15
C GLU A 31 11.01 -1.51 -18.36
N LYS A 32 10.67 -2.77 -18.12
CA LYS A 32 10.53 -3.79 -19.17
C LYS A 32 9.19 -3.74 -19.90
N GLY A 33 8.32 -2.77 -19.61
CA GLY A 33 6.99 -2.64 -20.21
C GLY A 33 6.01 -3.77 -19.86
N LYS A 34 6.34 -4.61 -18.87
CA LYS A 34 5.52 -5.74 -18.40
C LYS A 34 4.41 -5.31 -17.45
N VAL A 35 4.60 -4.17 -16.80
CA VAL A 35 3.63 -3.54 -15.91
C VAL A 35 3.26 -2.19 -16.49
N LYS A 36 1.96 -1.91 -16.59
CA LYS A 36 1.43 -0.62 -17.07
C LYS A 36 0.70 0.07 -15.92
N PRO A 37 1.41 0.85 -15.10
CA PRO A 37 0.85 1.38 -13.87
C PRO A 37 -0.21 2.44 -14.17
N VAL A 38 -1.26 2.45 -13.34
CA VAL A 38 -2.27 3.51 -13.37
C VAL A 38 -1.81 4.64 -12.45
N LEU A 39 -1.40 5.78 -13.02
CA LEU A 39 -0.88 6.92 -12.26
C LEU A 39 -1.82 7.36 -11.13
N ALA A 40 -3.14 7.32 -11.38
CA ALA A 40 -4.15 7.69 -10.39
C ALA A 40 -4.03 6.88 -9.09
N THR A 41 -3.83 5.57 -9.19
CA THR A 41 -3.68 4.68 -8.04
C THR A 41 -2.50 5.08 -7.17
N TRP A 42 -1.37 5.41 -7.79
CA TRP A 42 -0.15 5.77 -7.07
C TRP A 42 -0.24 7.13 -6.40
N ILE A 43 -0.88 8.11 -7.05
CA ILE A 43 -1.21 9.39 -6.42
C ILE A 43 -2.13 9.19 -5.21
N PHE A 44 -3.13 8.31 -5.31
CA PHE A 44 -4.03 8.02 -4.18
C PHE A 44 -3.28 7.39 -3.03
N PHE A 45 -2.40 6.42 -3.30
CA PHE A 45 -1.58 5.83 -2.27
C PHE A 45 -0.68 6.87 -1.63
N VAL A 46 -0.03 7.75 -2.37
CA VAL A 46 0.83 8.81 -1.79
C VAL A 46 0.05 9.63 -0.75
N PHE A 47 -1.12 10.18 -1.11
CA PHE A 47 -1.89 10.99 -0.17
C PHE A 47 -2.42 10.19 1.00
N ALA A 48 -2.92 8.99 0.74
CA ALA A 48 -3.56 8.16 1.75
C ALA A 48 -2.55 7.58 2.76
N THR A 49 -1.42 7.06 2.29
CA THR A 49 -0.36 6.52 3.16
C THR A 49 0.35 7.63 3.91
N LEU A 50 0.54 8.81 3.29
CA LEU A 50 1.06 9.98 4.00
C LEU A 50 0.12 10.42 5.13
N LEU A 51 -1.19 10.56 4.86
CA LEU A 51 -2.16 10.92 5.90
C LEU A 51 -2.20 9.86 7.01
N SER A 52 -2.19 8.58 6.63
CA SER A 52 -2.10 7.44 7.56
C SER A 52 -0.86 7.52 8.46
N LEU A 53 0.30 7.80 7.88
CA LEU A 53 1.57 7.98 8.59
C LEU A 53 1.52 9.17 9.56
N VAL A 54 1.07 10.33 9.09
CA VAL A 54 1.04 11.55 9.90
C VAL A 54 0.04 11.45 11.04
N THR A 55 -1.18 10.95 10.77
CA THR A 55 -2.20 10.72 11.81
C THR A 55 -1.71 9.73 12.86
N ASN A 56 -1.03 8.66 12.46
CA ASN A 56 -0.43 7.74 13.41
C ASN A 56 0.65 8.41 14.26
N PHE A 57 1.60 9.13 13.62
CA PHE A 57 2.67 9.79 14.34
C PHE A 57 2.16 10.86 15.32
N LYS A 58 1.12 11.60 14.93
CA LYS A 58 0.43 12.57 15.80
C LYS A 58 -0.22 11.91 17.02
N GLU A 59 -0.69 10.67 16.87
CA GLU A 59 -1.33 9.92 17.95
C GLU A 59 -0.32 9.28 18.91
N SER A 60 0.72 8.61 18.37
CA SER A 60 1.62 7.77 19.19
C SER A 60 3.01 8.35 19.42
N GLY A 61 3.39 9.41 18.69
CA GLY A 61 4.73 10.00 18.73
C GLY A 61 5.86 9.03 18.36
N VAL A 62 7.08 9.39 18.77
CA VAL A 62 8.30 8.58 18.55
C VAL A 62 8.17 7.14 19.09
N PRO A 63 7.58 6.88 20.28
CA PRO A 63 7.43 5.52 20.79
C PRO A 63 6.65 4.58 19.87
N GLY A 64 5.69 5.10 19.09
CA GLY A 64 4.89 4.30 18.15
C GLY A 64 5.55 4.02 16.80
N LEU A 65 6.72 4.59 16.52
CA LEU A 65 7.37 4.44 15.21
C LEU A 65 7.72 2.99 14.87
N LEU A 66 8.14 2.19 15.85
CA LEU A 66 8.47 0.78 15.60
C LEU A 66 7.21 -0.01 15.21
N ALA A 67 6.09 0.22 15.91
CA ALA A 67 4.81 -0.38 15.55
C ALA A 67 4.34 0.12 14.17
N ASN A 68 4.54 1.39 13.83
CA ASN A 68 4.15 1.95 12.55
C ASN A 68 5.18 1.77 11.42
N SER A 69 6.25 1.00 11.65
CA SER A 69 7.39 0.88 10.73
C SER A 69 7.00 0.41 9.33
N TYR A 70 6.02 -0.49 9.21
CA TYR A 70 5.52 -0.92 7.90
C TYR A 70 4.91 0.25 7.11
N ASN A 71 4.04 1.04 7.73
CA ASN A 71 3.43 2.21 7.08
C ASN A 71 4.48 3.25 6.68
N VAL A 72 5.51 3.45 7.50
CA VAL A 72 6.65 4.36 7.17
C VAL A 72 7.36 3.89 5.90
N VAL A 73 7.81 2.64 5.87
CA VAL A 73 8.63 2.10 4.78
C VAL A 73 7.80 1.90 3.50
N ASP A 74 6.53 1.51 3.63
CA ASP A 74 5.58 1.41 2.53
C ASP A 74 5.27 2.79 1.93
N THR A 75 5.05 3.81 2.77
CA THR A 75 4.86 5.20 2.31
C THR A 75 6.04 5.63 1.45
N LEU A 76 7.28 5.48 1.94
CA LEU A 76 8.47 5.84 1.16
C LEU A 76 8.53 5.11 -0.19
N SER A 77 8.20 3.83 -0.21
CA SER A 77 8.20 3.02 -1.44
C SER A 77 7.14 3.48 -2.43
N VAL A 78 5.95 3.81 -1.95
CA VAL A 78 4.87 4.41 -2.75
C VAL A 78 5.31 5.76 -3.33
N PHE A 79 5.98 6.61 -2.56
CA PHE A 79 6.54 7.88 -3.06
C PHE A 79 7.55 7.65 -4.18
N ILE A 80 8.48 6.71 -4.02
CA ILE A 80 9.48 6.37 -5.04
C ILE A 80 8.80 5.88 -6.32
N ILE A 81 7.88 4.91 -6.21
CA ILE A 81 7.18 4.36 -7.37
C ILE A 81 6.36 5.44 -8.06
N CYS A 82 5.61 6.26 -7.32
CA CYS A 82 4.84 7.35 -7.90
C CYS A 82 5.74 8.37 -8.61
N GLY A 83 6.92 8.69 -8.04
CA GLY A 83 7.90 9.58 -8.66
C GLY A 83 8.40 9.05 -10.01
N VAL A 84 8.72 7.75 -10.09
CA VAL A 84 9.13 7.11 -11.35
C VAL A 84 8.00 7.09 -12.38
N ILE A 85 6.75 6.90 -11.96
CA ILE A 85 5.60 6.91 -12.89
C ILE A 85 5.37 8.34 -13.41
N LEU A 86 5.50 9.36 -12.55
CA LEU A 86 5.33 10.76 -12.94
C LEU A 86 6.39 11.24 -13.92
N SER A 87 7.63 10.72 -13.83
CA SER A 87 8.70 11.06 -14.76
C SER A 87 8.54 10.40 -16.14
N ARG A 88 7.56 9.50 -16.31
CA ARG A 88 7.28 8.84 -17.58
C ARG A 88 6.16 9.49 -18.37
N ASN A 89 6.30 9.42 -19.70
CA ASN A 89 5.31 9.92 -20.65
C ASN A 89 4.27 8.86 -21.07
N ASP A 90 4.53 7.59 -20.76
CA ASP A 90 3.68 6.44 -21.14
C ASP A 90 2.47 6.21 -20.21
N SER A 91 2.38 6.97 -19.13
CA SER A 91 1.38 6.78 -18.08
C SER A 91 0.09 7.55 -18.37
N ARG A 92 -1.06 6.92 -18.11
CA ARG A 92 -2.37 7.57 -18.32
C ARG A 92 -2.56 8.71 -17.31
N LYS A 93 -2.45 9.96 -17.78
CA LYS A 93 -2.59 11.17 -16.95
C LYS A 93 -4.05 11.65 -16.80
N ILE A 94 -4.97 11.10 -17.58
CA ILE A 94 -6.39 11.45 -17.51
C ILE A 94 -7.10 10.55 -16.50
N PHE A 95 -7.74 11.19 -15.51
CA PHE A 95 -8.55 10.54 -14.50
C PHE A 95 -10.00 10.38 -14.98
N ASN A 96 -10.58 9.20 -14.77
CA ASN A 96 -12.01 9.00 -14.98
C ASN A 96 -12.84 9.57 -13.80
N THR A 97 -14.17 9.58 -13.94
CA THR A 97 -15.07 10.14 -12.92
C THR A 97 -14.97 9.42 -11.57
N PHE A 98 -14.76 8.11 -11.56
CA PHE A 98 -14.61 7.34 -10.32
C PHE A 98 -13.32 7.74 -9.58
N GLU A 99 -12.21 7.80 -10.30
CA GLU A 99 -10.92 8.22 -9.78
C GLU A 99 -10.97 9.64 -9.22
N LYS A 100 -11.60 10.58 -9.93
CA LYS A 100 -11.80 11.94 -9.42
C LYS A 100 -12.58 11.97 -8.11
N ARG A 101 -13.61 11.12 -7.97
CA ARG A 101 -14.39 10.99 -6.72
C ARG A 101 -13.54 10.41 -5.58
N CYS A 102 -12.74 9.38 -5.85
CA CYS A 102 -11.82 8.84 -4.85
C CYS A 102 -10.78 9.87 -4.40
N LEU A 103 -10.18 10.61 -5.34
CA LEU A 103 -9.24 11.67 -5.01
C LEU A 103 -9.91 12.77 -4.17
N GLY A 104 -11.11 13.20 -4.59
CA GLY A 104 -11.91 14.17 -3.85
C GLY A 104 -12.23 13.70 -2.43
N ALA A 105 -12.54 12.42 -2.23
CA ALA A 105 -12.77 11.84 -0.91
C ALA A 105 -11.51 11.85 -0.02
N VAL A 106 -10.34 11.49 -0.58
CA VAL A 106 -9.07 11.55 0.17
C VAL A 106 -8.75 12.99 0.58
N VAL A 107 -8.89 13.95 -0.35
CA VAL A 107 -8.68 15.38 -0.08
C VAL A 107 -9.67 15.90 0.97
N PHE A 108 -10.93 15.50 0.88
CA PHE A 108 -11.95 15.86 1.87
C PHE A 108 -11.59 15.36 3.26
N VAL A 109 -11.18 14.09 3.41
CA VAL A 109 -10.73 13.55 4.70
C VAL A 109 -9.51 14.30 5.21
N PHE A 110 -8.58 14.67 4.32
CA PHE A 110 -7.40 15.46 4.69
C PHE A 110 -7.79 16.83 5.26
N ILE A 111 -8.69 17.55 4.59
CA ILE A 111 -9.18 18.87 5.04
C ILE A 111 -9.97 18.72 6.35
N ALA A 112 -10.87 17.75 6.43
CA ALA A 112 -11.66 17.49 7.63
C ALA A 112 -10.77 17.15 8.83
N TRP A 113 -9.67 16.42 8.60
CA TRP A 113 -8.66 16.13 9.63
C TRP A 113 -7.92 17.38 10.08
N ILE A 114 -7.47 18.25 9.16
CA ILE A 114 -6.80 19.52 9.52
C ILE A 114 -7.69 20.36 10.43
N ILE A 115 -8.99 20.43 10.14
CA ILE A 115 -9.94 21.25 10.91
C ILE A 115 -10.27 20.59 12.26
N SER A 116 -10.52 19.28 12.27
CA SER A 116 -11.01 18.58 13.47
C SER A 116 -9.91 18.12 14.42
N GLY A 117 -8.68 17.94 13.92
CA GLY A 117 -7.57 17.32 14.65
C GLY A 117 -7.78 15.85 15.03
N GLN A 118 -8.87 15.20 14.58
CA GLN A 118 -9.21 13.84 14.99
C GLN A 118 -8.38 12.80 14.25
N ASN A 119 -7.20 12.48 14.79
CA ASN A 119 -6.24 11.58 14.15
C ASN A 119 -6.80 10.18 13.89
N ILE A 120 -7.42 9.55 14.90
CA ILE A 120 -7.97 8.20 14.80
C ILE A 120 -9.05 8.14 13.71
N LEU A 121 -10.01 9.07 13.74
CA LEU A 121 -11.09 9.10 12.77
C LEU A 121 -10.57 9.29 11.34
N ALA A 122 -9.64 10.23 11.14
CA ALA A 122 -9.01 10.47 9.84
C ALA A 122 -8.24 9.25 9.34
N HIS A 123 -7.50 8.57 10.23
CA HIS A 123 -6.79 7.35 9.91
C HIS A 123 -7.74 6.24 9.47
N LEU A 124 -8.81 5.98 10.23
CA LEU A 124 -9.79 4.95 9.89
C LEU A 124 -10.52 5.27 8.58
N ALA A 125 -10.90 6.54 8.38
CA ALA A 125 -11.56 7.00 7.16
C ALA A 125 -10.67 6.79 5.93
N VAL A 126 -9.38 7.11 6.02
CA VAL A 126 -8.47 6.92 4.89
C VAL A 126 -8.20 5.44 4.59
N GLN A 127 -8.15 4.56 5.61
CA GLN A 127 -8.06 3.11 5.38
C GLN A 127 -9.31 2.57 4.67
N ALA A 128 -10.50 3.04 5.03
CA ALA A 128 -11.74 2.67 4.36
C ALA A 128 -11.75 3.13 2.89
N ILE A 129 -11.33 4.38 2.64
CA ILE A 129 -11.21 4.90 1.27
C ILE A 129 -10.21 4.08 0.45
N LEU A 130 -9.08 3.68 1.03
CA LEU A 130 -8.11 2.83 0.33
C LEU A 130 -8.74 1.51 -0.12
N VAL A 131 -9.54 0.86 0.72
CA VAL A 131 -10.27 -0.37 0.35
C VAL A 131 -11.23 -0.10 -0.81
N ILE A 132 -12.02 0.98 -0.74
CA ILE A 132 -12.96 1.36 -1.80
C ILE A 132 -12.21 1.68 -3.10
N ALA A 133 -11.05 2.32 -3.02
CA ALA A 133 -10.21 2.67 -4.16
C ALA A 133 -9.58 1.45 -4.86
N TYR A 134 -9.49 0.30 -4.19
CA TYR A 134 -9.12 -0.97 -4.84
C TYR A 134 -10.25 -1.58 -5.67
N LEU A 135 -11.53 -1.25 -5.41
CA LEU A 135 -12.67 -1.87 -6.09
C LEU A 135 -12.58 -1.79 -7.63
N PRO A 136 -12.19 -0.69 -8.28
CA PRO A 136 -12.00 -0.66 -9.73
C PRO A 136 -10.95 -1.64 -10.21
N THR A 137 -9.81 -1.72 -9.51
CA THR A 137 -8.73 -2.66 -9.83
C THR A 137 -9.23 -4.10 -9.69
N LEU A 138 -9.99 -4.40 -8.62
CA LEU A 138 -10.58 -5.72 -8.42
C LEU A 138 -11.59 -6.07 -9.53
N VAL A 139 -12.48 -5.14 -9.89
CA VAL A 139 -13.47 -5.33 -10.97
C VAL A 139 -12.78 -5.48 -12.32
N GLN A 140 -11.74 -4.69 -12.59
CA GLN A 140 -10.94 -4.79 -13.80
C GLN A 140 -10.25 -6.15 -13.89
N LEU A 141 -9.53 -6.58 -12.85
CA LEU A 141 -8.88 -7.89 -12.80
C LEU A 141 -9.90 -9.04 -12.88
N TRP A 142 -11.08 -8.87 -12.30
CA TRP A 142 -12.14 -9.89 -12.38
C TRP A 142 -12.65 -10.10 -13.80
N LYS A 143 -12.74 -9.02 -14.58
CA LYS A 143 -13.26 -9.01 -15.96
C LYS A 143 -12.17 -9.13 -17.04
N ALA A 144 -10.91 -8.89 -16.70
CA ALA A 144 -9.82 -8.88 -17.65
C ALA A 144 -9.56 -10.27 -18.24
N THR A 145 -9.13 -10.31 -19.50
CA THR A 145 -8.61 -11.51 -20.17
C THR A 145 -7.09 -11.60 -20.12
N GLU A 146 -6.42 -10.47 -19.87
CA GLU A 146 -4.97 -10.37 -19.77
C GLU A 146 -4.55 -9.70 -18.45
N ASN A 147 -3.41 -10.14 -17.92
CA ASN A 147 -2.87 -9.60 -16.68
C ASN A 147 -1.87 -8.46 -16.97
N THR A 148 -2.17 -7.27 -16.46
CA THR A 148 -1.29 -6.09 -16.55
C THR A 148 -0.48 -5.82 -15.28
N GLU A 149 -0.65 -6.67 -14.25
CA GLU A 149 -0.09 -6.50 -12.91
C GLU A 149 0.98 -7.55 -12.58
N SER A 150 1.91 -7.21 -11.69
CA SER A 150 2.99 -8.14 -11.30
C SER A 150 2.58 -9.00 -10.10
N VAL A 151 2.38 -10.31 -10.31
CA VAL A 151 2.16 -11.28 -9.21
C VAL A 151 3.25 -11.15 -8.15
N GLY A 152 4.51 -11.06 -8.58
CA GLY A 152 5.65 -10.96 -7.68
C GLY A 152 5.61 -9.71 -6.80
N MET A 153 5.14 -8.57 -7.33
CA MET A 153 4.95 -7.37 -6.51
C MET A 153 3.87 -7.59 -5.47
N TRP A 154 2.68 -8.03 -5.89
CA TRP A 154 1.52 -8.14 -5.00
C TRP A 154 1.70 -9.23 -3.93
N SER A 155 2.31 -10.36 -4.27
CA SER A 155 2.60 -11.43 -3.30
C SER A 155 3.65 -11.00 -2.28
N THR A 156 4.68 -10.26 -2.72
CA THR A 156 5.73 -9.77 -1.84
C THR A 156 5.23 -8.63 -0.94
N ASN A 157 4.33 -7.78 -1.43
CA ASN A 157 3.64 -6.79 -0.59
C ASN A 157 2.72 -7.46 0.45
N CYS A 158 2.02 -8.53 0.08
CA CYS A 158 1.27 -9.34 1.05
C CYS A 158 2.20 -9.91 2.13
N ALA A 159 3.37 -10.43 1.78
CA ALA A 159 4.35 -10.89 2.76
C ALA A 159 4.88 -9.73 3.64
N ALA A 160 5.20 -8.57 3.05
CA ALA A 160 5.63 -7.39 3.79
C ALA A 160 4.61 -6.97 4.85
N SER A 161 3.32 -6.94 4.49
CA SER A 161 2.24 -6.57 5.41
C SER A 161 2.04 -7.60 6.53
N LEU A 162 2.21 -8.90 6.26
CA LEU A 162 2.17 -9.94 7.29
C LEU A 162 3.30 -9.77 8.31
N PHE A 163 4.54 -9.55 7.85
CA PHE A 163 5.66 -9.30 8.76
C PHE A 163 5.52 -7.95 9.49
N GLY A 164 5.00 -6.94 8.79
CA GLY A 164 4.74 -5.60 9.33
C GLY A 164 3.71 -5.56 10.45
N LEU A 165 2.82 -6.56 10.52
CA LEU A 165 1.81 -6.68 11.58
C LEU A 165 2.37 -7.19 12.91
N VAL A 166 3.54 -7.82 12.92
CA VAL A 166 4.05 -8.50 14.12
C VAL A 166 4.26 -7.54 15.29
N GLU A 167 4.86 -6.38 15.06
CA GLU A 167 5.06 -5.38 16.13
C GLU A 167 3.77 -4.71 16.59
N PRO A 168 2.92 -4.16 15.70
CA PRO A 168 1.63 -3.62 16.11
C PRO A 168 0.80 -4.54 16.98
N ILE A 169 0.77 -5.85 16.66
CA ILE A 169 0.00 -6.84 17.42
C ILE A 169 0.61 -7.03 18.81
N LYS A 170 1.94 -7.10 18.94
CA LYS A 170 2.61 -7.23 20.24
C LYS A 170 2.35 -6.04 21.16
N THR A 171 2.30 -4.84 20.60
CA THR A 171 2.09 -3.60 21.36
C THR A 171 0.64 -3.15 21.41
N MET A 172 -0.29 -3.92 20.81
CA MET A 172 -1.72 -3.59 20.70
C MET A 172 -1.96 -2.20 20.09
N SER A 173 -1.13 -1.80 19.13
CA SER A 173 -1.21 -0.49 18.47
C SER A 173 -2.31 -0.49 17.40
N LEU A 174 -3.46 0.09 17.73
CA LEU A 174 -4.67 0.05 16.87
C LEU A 174 -4.40 0.53 15.43
N LEU A 175 -3.87 1.74 15.25
CA LEU A 175 -3.75 2.35 13.91
C LEU A 175 -2.83 1.54 12.97
N PRO A 176 -1.62 1.12 13.39
CA PRO A 176 -0.78 0.26 12.55
C PRO A 176 -1.37 -1.15 12.34
N ILE A 177 -2.12 -1.70 13.30
CA ILE A 177 -2.87 -2.95 13.09
C ILE A 177 -3.87 -2.77 11.94
N VAL A 178 -4.71 -1.73 11.98
CA VAL A 178 -5.71 -1.47 10.92
C VAL A 178 -5.03 -1.29 9.57
N TYR A 179 -3.94 -0.51 9.51
CA TYR A 179 -3.17 -0.31 8.28
C TYR A 179 -2.63 -1.65 7.72
N GLY A 180 -1.96 -2.45 8.57
CA GLY A 180 -1.37 -3.73 8.19
C GLY A 180 -2.42 -4.75 7.76
N SER A 181 -3.49 -4.92 8.53
CA SER A 181 -4.57 -5.87 8.23
C SER A 181 -5.28 -5.53 6.93
N ARG A 182 -5.57 -4.24 6.69
CA ARG A 182 -6.12 -3.78 5.42
C ARG A 182 -5.19 -4.11 4.27
N SER A 183 -3.88 -3.88 4.43
CA SER A 183 -2.89 -4.20 3.40
C SER A 183 -2.84 -5.69 3.08
N VAL A 184 -2.82 -6.57 4.11
CA VAL A 184 -2.87 -8.03 3.92
C VAL A 184 -4.10 -8.42 3.11
N ILE A 185 -5.29 -7.97 3.52
CA ILE A 185 -6.55 -8.35 2.86
C ILE A 185 -6.55 -7.88 1.40
N SER A 186 -6.24 -6.60 1.15
CA SER A 186 -6.26 -6.05 -0.21
C SER A 186 -5.25 -6.72 -1.13
N THR A 187 -4.00 -6.89 -0.68
CA THR A 187 -2.93 -7.45 -1.51
C THR A 187 -3.11 -8.95 -1.74
N PHE A 188 -3.66 -9.67 -0.76
CA PHE A 188 -4.03 -11.08 -0.92
C PHE A 188 -5.12 -11.25 -1.99
N ILE A 189 -6.21 -10.47 -1.92
CA ILE A 189 -7.30 -10.53 -2.91
C ILE A 189 -6.76 -10.23 -4.31
N VAL A 190 -5.97 -9.16 -4.47
CA VAL A 190 -5.37 -8.81 -5.77
C VAL A 190 -4.50 -9.96 -6.29
N THR A 191 -3.65 -10.55 -5.45
CA THR A 191 -2.78 -11.68 -5.82
C THR A 191 -3.59 -12.88 -6.30
N VAL A 192 -4.66 -13.25 -5.58
CA VAL A 192 -5.55 -14.36 -5.96
C VAL A 192 -6.20 -14.11 -7.32
N LEU A 193 -6.67 -12.90 -7.59
CA LEU A 193 -7.28 -12.55 -8.88
C LEU A 193 -6.29 -12.66 -10.03
N ILE A 194 -5.05 -12.19 -9.84
CA ILE A 194 -4.03 -12.32 -10.87
C ILE A 194 -3.69 -13.79 -11.14
N LEU A 195 -3.57 -14.61 -10.09
CA LEU A 195 -3.33 -16.05 -10.23
C LEU A 195 -4.48 -16.73 -10.99
N ARG A 196 -5.74 -16.43 -10.66
CA ARG A 196 -6.92 -16.94 -11.39
C ARG A 196 -6.79 -16.69 -12.90
N LEU A 197 -6.44 -15.48 -13.32
CA LEU A 197 -6.25 -15.14 -14.74
C LEU A 197 -5.12 -15.96 -15.37
N LYS A 198 -4.00 -16.11 -14.67
CA LYS A 198 -2.84 -16.87 -15.14
C LYS A 198 -3.14 -18.36 -15.33
N TYR A 199 -3.96 -18.96 -14.45
CA TYR A 199 -4.39 -20.35 -14.60
C TYR A 199 -5.41 -20.52 -15.72
N LYS A 200 -6.36 -19.58 -15.88
CA LYS A 200 -7.34 -19.62 -16.98
C LYS A 200 -6.68 -19.56 -18.35
N ASN A 201 -5.64 -18.73 -18.53
CA ASN A 201 -4.97 -18.58 -19.82
C ASN A 201 -3.98 -19.71 -20.16
N LYS A 202 -3.70 -20.62 -19.21
CA LYS A 202 -2.87 -21.81 -19.44
C LYS A 202 -3.70 -23.06 -19.77
N SER A 203 -5.00 -23.03 -19.49
CA SER A 203 -5.96 -24.08 -19.85
C SER A 203 -6.56 -23.80 -21.21
#